data_AF-A0A2T1CL07-F1
#
_entry.id   AF-A0A2T1CL07-F1
#
_cell.length_a   1.000
_cell.length_b   1.000
_cell.length_c   1.000
_cell.angle_alpha   90.00
_cell.angle_beta   90.00
_cell.angle_gamma   90.00
#
_symmetry.space_group_name_H-M   'P 1'
#
loop_
_entity.id
_entity.type
_entity.pdbx_description
1 polymer ?
#
loop_
_entity_poly.entity_id
_entity_poly.type
_entity_poly.pdbx_seq_one_letter_code
_entity_poly.pdbx_strand_id
1 'polypeptide(L)'
;MSFALPIVLFGSVLGLLTLTSYIPGFFAVSNQGSQYMLNFLAVFGDGKPLQGIITLGITVSIAGILLDILNFYRYQSLRDKNFESE
;
A
#
# COMPACT_ATOMS: atom_id res chain seq x y z
N MET A 1 7.55 -1.47 -8.95
CA MET A 1 6.83 -1.22 -7.68
C MET A 1 5.94 -2.43 -7.41
N SER A 2 5.96 -3.01 -6.20
CA SER A 2 5.32 -4.31 -5.93
C SER A 2 3.86 -4.19 -5.48
N PHE A 3 2.97 -5.02 -6.05
CA PHE A 3 1.55 -5.19 -5.67
C PHE A 3 1.37 -5.39 -4.15
N ALA A 4 2.34 -6.04 -3.52
CA ALA A 4 2.26 -6.37 -2.10
C ALA A 4 2.49 -5.17 -1.16
N LEU A 5 2.96 -4.02 -1.66
CA LEU A 5 3.35 -2.89 -0.81
C LEU A 5 2.23 -2.40 0.14
N PRO A 6 0.98 -2.20 -0.31
CA PRO A 6 -0.10 -1.77 0.57
C PRO A 6 -0.45 -2.85 1.60
N ILE A 7 -0.50 -4.11 1.15
CA ILE A 7 -0.84 -5.24 2.01
C ILE A 7 0.21 -5.41 3.10
N VAL A 8 1.49 -5.31 2.76
CA VAL A 8 2.61 -5.38 3.71
C VAL A 8 2.59 -4.17 4.63
N LEU A 9 2.30 -2.96 4.14
CA LEU A 9 2.26 -1.75 4.95
C LEU A 9 1.11 -1.79 5.96
N PHE A 10 -0.13 -2.00 5.51
CA PHE A 10 -1.27 -2.09 6.43
C PHE A 10 -1.17 -3.30 7.36
N GLY A 11 -0.70 -4.45 6.86
CA GLY A 11 -0.47 -5.65 7.66
C GLY A 11 0.62 -5.48 8.72
N SER A 12 1.74 -4.84 8.38
CA SER A 12 2.83 -4.58 9.34
C SER A 12 2.45 -3.58 10.41
N VAL A 13 1.73 -2.50 10.06
CA VAL A 13 1.26 -1.54 11.05
C VAL A 13 0.22 -2.17 11.98
N LEU A 14 -0.74 -2.95 11.45
CA LEU A 14 -1.67 -3.72 12.30
C LEU A 14 -0.93 -4.72 13.20
N GLY A 15 0.07 -5.43 12.66
CA GLY A 15 0.89 -6.38 13.40
C GLY A 15 1.73 -5.73 14.51
N LEU A 16 2.31 -4.56 14.25
CA LEU A 16 3.02 -3.78 15.27
C LEU A 16 2.06 -3.34 16.37
N LEU A 17 0.87 -2.91 15.98
CA LEU A 17 -0.12 -2.41 16.92
C LEU A 17 -0.66 -3.51 17.83
N THR A 18 -0.91 -4.70 17.29
CA THR A 18 -1.24 -5.87 18.12
C THR A 18 -0.08 -6.29 19.01
N LEU A 19 1.17 -6.21 18.53
CA LEU A 19 2.34 -6.49 19.36
C LEU A 19 2.46 -5.51 20.54
N THR A 20 2.21 -4.22 20.32
CA THR A 20 2.21 -3.21 21.39
C THR A 20 1.05 -3.35 22.37
N SER A 21 -0.05 -4.02 21.98
CA SER A 21 -1.17 -4.35 22.87
C SER A 21 -0.78 -5.34 23.98
N TYR A 22 0.27 -6.14 23.79
CA TYR A 22 0.77 -7.05 24.83
C TYR A 22 1.55 -6.33 25.93
N ILE A 23 1.95 -5.06 25.72
CA ILE A 23 2.69 -4.28 26.70
C ILE A 23 1.69 -3.55 27.61
N PRO A 24 1.65 -3.84 28.92
CA PRO A 24 0.79 -3.13 29.85
C PRO A 24 1.15 -1.63 29.87
N GLY A 25 0.15 -0.78 29.60
CA GLY A 25 0.30 0.68 29.45
C GLY A 25 0.05 1.20 28.04
N PHE A 26 0.30 0.41 26.99
CA PHE A 26 0.06 0.82 25.58
C PHE A 26 -1.25 0.30 25.00
N PHE A 27 -1.98 -0.53 25.76
CA PHE A 27 -3.23 -1.17 25.33
C PHE A 27 -4.26 -0.18 24.76
N ALA A 28 -4.47 0.97 25.42
CA ALA A 28 -5.44 1.98 24.97
C ALA A 28 -5.05 2.56 23.61
N VAL A 29 -3.76 2.89 23.42
CA VAL A 29 -3.22 3.45 22.17
C VAL A 29 -3.28 2.41 21.06
N SER A 30 -2.90 1.16 21.34
CA SER A 30 -2.97 0.08 20.35
C SER A 30 -4.40 -0.23 19.92
N ASN A 31 -5.34 -0.21 20.87
CA ASN A 31 -6.74 -0.50 20.59
C ASN A 31 -7.39 0.63 19.78
N GLN A 32 -7.16 1.89 20.17
CA GLN A 32 -7.63 3.04 19.39
C GLN A 32 -7.01 3.08 17.99
N GLY A 33 -5.70 2.88 17.87
CA GLY A 33 -5.06 2.87 16.56
C GLY A 33 -5.60 1.75 15.67
N SER A 34 -5.90 0.57 16.23
CA SER A 34 -6.43 -0.57 15.47
C SER A 34 -7.83 -0.24 14.96
N GLN A 35 -8.66 0.38 15.80
CA GLN A 35 -9.99 0.86 15.42
C GLN A 35 -9.93 1.93 14.33
N TYR A 36 -9.02 2.91 14.42
CA TYR A 36 -8.84 3.91 13.36
C TYR A 36 -8.42 3.26 12.03
N MET A 37 -7.51 2.30 12.09
CA MET A 37 -7.02 1.58 10.92
C MET A 37 -8.12 0.75 10.25
N LEU A 38 -8.92 0.03 11.05
CA LEU A 38 -10.05 -0.76 10.56
C LEU A 38 -11.15 0.14 9.98
N ASN A 39 -11.45 1.27 10.62
CA ASN A 39 -12.39 2.25 10.09
C ASN A 39 -11.91 2.86 8.78
N PHE A 40 -10.63 3.20 8.67
CA PHE A 40 -10.05 3.69 7.42
C PHE A 40 -10.22 2.67 6.29
N LEU A 41 -9.88 1.40 6.52
CA LEU A 41 -10.13 0.32 5.56
C LEU A 41 -11.62 0.16 5.25
N ALA A 42 -12.50 0.28 6.23
CA ALA A 42 -13.94 0.18 6.04
C ALA A 42 -14.48 1.25 5.09
N VAL A 43 -13.89 2.46 5.06
CA VAL A 43 -14.26 3.52 4.09
C VAL A 43 -14.05 3.06 2.65
N PHE A 44 -12.99 2.29 2.37
CA PHE A 44 -12.70 1.77 1.02
C PHE A 44 -13.38 0.43 0.73
N GLY A 45 -13.97 -0.19 1.76
CA GLY A 45 -14.47 -1.56 1.73
C GLY A 45 -15.97 -1.69 1.95
N ASP A 46 -16.73 -0.62 1.79
CA ASP A 46 -18.19 -0.61 2.04
C ASP A 46 -18.54 -1.12 3.46
N GLY A 47 -17.82 -0.62 4.47
CA GLY A 47 -17.99 -1.06 5.85
C GLY A 47 -17.23 -2.34 6.22
N LYS A 48 -16.64 -3.06 5.24
CA LYS A 48 -15.85 -4.28 5.47
C LYS A 48 -14.36 -4.00 5.33
N PRO A 49 -13.57 -4.03 6.43
CA PRO A 49 -12.15 -3.68 6.38
C PRO A 49 -11.32 -4.57 5.42
N LEU A 50 -11.66 -5.86 5.35
CA LEU A 50 -11.03 -6.82 4.44
C LEU A 50 -11.18 -6.43 2.97
N GLN A 51 -12.37 -5.96 2.59
CA GLN A 51 -12.63 -5.46 1.24
C GLN A 51 -11.83 -4.19 0.97
N GLY A 52 -11.66 -3.32 1.98
CA GLY A 52 -10.80 -2.13 1.88
C GLY A 52 -9.34 -2.43 1.57
N ILE A 53 -8.76 -3.47 2.21
CA ILE A 53 -7.39 -3.91 1.91
C ILE A 53 -7.27 -4.37 0.47
N ILE A 54 -8.25 -5.15 -0.01
CA ILE A 54 -8.26 -5.66 -1.39
C ILE A 54 -8.36 -4.50 -2.38
N THR A 55 -9.28 -3.55 -2.15
CA THR A 55 -9.44 -2.35 -2.97
C THR A 55 -8.13 -1.57 -3.06
N LEU A 56 -7.50 -1.24 -1.92
CA LEU A 56 -6.23 -0.50 -1.88
C LEU A 56 -5.10 -1.27 -2.55
N GLY A 57 -5.04 -2.59 -2.34
CA GLY A 57 -4.10 -3.48 -3.01
C GLY A 57 -4.22 -3.38 -4.53
N ILE A 58 -5.43 -3.49 -5.07
CA ILE A 58 -5.71 -3.38 -6.50
C ILE A 58 -5.34 -1.97 -7.01
N THR A 59 -5.79 -0.91 -6.33
CA THR A 59 -5.54 0.48 -6.75
C THR A 59 -4.05 0.79 -6.87
N VAL A 60 -3.26 0.46 -5.84
CA VAL A 60 -1.81 0.73 -5.86
C VAL A 60 -1.10 -0.13 -6.89
N SER A 61 -1.61 -1.32 -7.18
CA SER A 61 -1.03 -2.20 -8.18
C SER A 61 -1.26 -1.71 -9.59
N ILE A 62 -2.47 -1.22 -9.88
CA ILE A 62 -2.77 -0.53 -11.14
C ILE A 62 -1.83 0.67 -11.29
N ALA A 63 -1.70 1.51 -10.26
CA ALA A 63 -0.78 2.65 -10.29
C ALA A 63 0.69 2.22 -10.49
N GLY A 64 1.11 1.12 -9.86
CA GLY A 64 2.44 0.55 -9.99
C GLY A 64 2.73 0.03 -11.40
N ILE A 65 1.79 -0.70 -12.00
CA ILE A 65 1.88 -1.19 -13.39
C ILE A 65 1.94 0.00 -14.35
N LEU A 66 1.09 1.00 -14.16
CA LEU A 66 1.05 2.19 -15.00
C LEU A 66 2.39 2.95 -14.96
N LEU A 67 2.95 3.11 -13.75
CA LEU A 67 4.26 3.74 -13.56
C LEU A 67 5.38 2.93 -14.22
N ASP A 68 5.33 1.60 -14.15
CA ASP A 68 6.31 0.72 -14.77
C ASP A 68 6.28 0.83 -16.30
N ILE A 69 5.08 0.87 -16.89
CA ILE A 69 4.89 1.13 -18.32
C ILE A 69 5.44 2.50 -18.70
N LEU A 70 5.12 3.56 -17.94
CA LEU A 70 5.62 4.91 -18.20
C LEU A 70 7.15 4.98 -18.13
N ASN A 71 7.75 4.32 -17.13
CA ASN A 71 9.20 4.23 -17.01
C ASN A 71 9.80 3.48 -18.20
N PHE A 72 9.21 2.35 -18.60
CA PHE A 72 9.65 1.60 -19.78
C PHE A 72 9.61 2.47 -21.04
N TYR A 73 8.52 3.20 -21.27
CA TYR A 73 8.41 4.14 -22.39
C TYR A 73 9.49 5.23 -22.35
N ARG A 74 9.77 5.79 -21.18
CA ARG A 74 10.84 6.80 -21.03
C ARG A 74 12.21 6.20 -21.33
N TYR A 75 12.51 5.00 -20.82
CA TYR A 75 13.77 4.32 -21.11
C TYR A 75 13.93 4.04 -22.61
N GLN A 76 12.86 3.60 -23.28
CA GLN A 76 12.89 3.36 -24.72
C GLN A 76 13.10 4.65 -25.51
N SER A 77 12.39 5.74 -25.17
CA SER A 77 12.56 7.04 -25.82
C SER A 77 13.96 7.63 -25.63
N LEU A 78 14.56 7.46 -24.45
CA LEU A 78 15.95 7.90 -24.20
C LEU A 78 16.95 7.05 -24.98
N ARG A 79 16.70 5.73 -25.09
CA ARG A 79 17.55 4.82 -25.87
C ARG A 79 17.51 5.17 -27.36
N ASP A 80 16.33 5.39 -27.94
CA ASP A 80 16.19 5.72 -29.35
C ASP A 80 16.88 7.06 -29.68
N LYS A 81 16.77 8.06 -28.80
CA LYS A 81 17.47 9.35 -28.96
C LYS A 81 18.99 9.23 -28.95
N ASN A 82 19.56 8.30 -28.17
CA ASN A 82 21.00 8.08 -28.15
C ASN A 82 21.50 7.46 -29.47
N PHE A 83 20.69 6.64 -30.14
CA PHE A 83 21.04 6.06 -31.44
C PHE A 83 20.95 7.05 -32.60
N GLU A 84 20.10 8.07 -32.52
CA GLU A 84 20.03 9.14 -33.53
C GLU A 84 21.17 10.18 -33.40
N SER A 85 21.91 10.17 -32.28
CA SER A 85 23.00 11.11 -32.00
C SER A 85 24.41 10.58 -32.33
N GLU A 86 24.52 9.36 -32.84
CA GLU A 86 25.76 8.68 -33.24
C GLU A 86 25.85 8.57 -34.77
#